data_AF-A0A166EI83-F1
#
_entry.id   AF-A0A166EI83-F1
#
_cell.length_a   1.000
_cell.length_b   1.000
_cell.length_c   1.000
_cell.angle_alpha   90.00
_cell.angle_beta   90.00
_cell.angle_gamma   90.00
#
_symmetry.space_group_name_H-M   'P 1'
#
loop_
_entity.id
_entity.type
_entity.pdbx_description
1 polymer ?
#
loop_
_entity_poly.entity_id
_entity_poly.type
_entity_poly.pdbx_seq_one_letter_code
_entity_poly.pdbx_strand_id
1 'polypeptide(L)'
;LDAFIAASEPAAVRRQGKRVIDESFRKSSRLCASSFSTPIVPERTELKDIIRDLLLEGKDCTREIGLELYELEIYGQGSFFKSHRRAQHNDGVFGSLLLTFPTSHTGGELVLHPNEGDKHVFDTGAKLSMRSSDMGYAAFLGNVKHEVLPVTEGHRITLQYNLSWVSKQTIPSSSSSAHQMMEWTAILERFLSDSSVLPEGGLFCFGLRNTYPVPPETKMDLDAFPPADMDEVLKGTDALLFRALKRLGLQPEIKLSY
;
A
#
# COMPACT_ATOMS: atom_id res chain seq x y z
N LEU A 1 26.52 9.06 4.31
CA LEU A 1 25.40 9.58 5.12
C LEU A 1 25.60 11.06 5.42
N ASP A 2 26.75 11.45 5.96
CA ASP A 2 27.05 12.83 6.36
C ASP A 2 26.85 13.86 5.23
N ALA A 3 27.24 13.53 4.00
CA ALA A 3 27.00 14.39 2.84
C ALA A 3 25.49 14.60 2.55
N PHE A 4 24.65 13.58 2.75
CA PHE A 4 23.20 13.71 2.58
C PHE A 4 22.61 14.59 3.69
N ILE A 5 23.05 14.41 4.93
CA ILE A 5 22.60 15.24 6.06
C ILE A 5 23.02 16.70 5.85
N ALA A 6 24.27 16.94 5.45
CA ALA A 6 24.79 18.29 5.21
C ALA A 6 24.07 19.02 4.06
N ALA A 7 23.62 18.30 3.04
CA ALA A 7 22.85 18.87 1.93
C ALA A 7 21.34 19.00 2.24
N SER A 8 20.86 18.35 3.30
CA SER A 8 19.43 18.32 3.64
C SER A 8 18.99 19.54 4.43
N GLU A 9 17.70 19.84 4.35
CA GLU A 9 17.05 20.88 5.15
C GLU A 9 16.02 20.27 6.12
N PRO A 10 15.70 20.91 7.24
CA PRO A 10 14.62 20.46 8.12
C PRO A 10 13.30 20.33 7.35
N ALA A 11 12.61 19.22 7.57
CA ALA A 11 11.34 18.97 6.92
C ALA A 11 10.24 19.84 7.54
N ALA A 12 9.52 20.57 6.69
CA ALA A 12 8.41 21.42 7.13
C ALA A 12 7.06 20.69 7.04
N VAL A 13 6.10 21.19 7.80
CA VAL A 13 4.67 20.84 7.69
C VAL A 13 3.90 21.98 7.06
N ARG A 14 2.73 21.69 6.47
CA ARG A 14 1.82 22.73 5.99
C ARG A 14 0.83 23.09 7.09
N ARG A 15 0.84 24.36 7.53
CA ARG A 15 -0.16 24.94 8.43
C ARG A 15 -0.79 26.14 7.74
N GLN A 16 -2.11 26.12 7.54
CA GLN A 16 -2.85 27.20 6.86
C GLN A 16 -2.22 27.59 5.50
N GLY A 17 -1.80 26.59 4.71
CA GLY A 17 -1.19 26.80 3.39
C GLY A 17 0.28 27.23 3.39
N LYS A 18 0.88 27.53 4.54
CA LYS A 18 2.30 27.92 4.65
C LYS A 18 3.17 26.75 5.11
N ARG A 19 4.41 26.67 4.61
CA ARG A 19 5.43 25.75 5.14
C ARG A 19 5.95 26.30 6.46
N VAL A 20 5.86 25.52 7.52
CA VAL A 20 6.33 25.86 8.87
C VAL A 20 7.16 24.69 9.40
N ILE A 21 8.32 24.99 9.98
CA ILE A 21 9.13 23.99 10.69
C ILE A 21 8.51 23.83 12.09
N ASP A 22 8.07 22.63 12.41
CA ASP A 22 7.47 22.30 13.70
C ASP A 22 8.00 20.94 14.17
N GLU A 23 9.13 20.97 14.86
CA GLU A 23 9.82 19.78 15.36
C GLU A 23 9.03 19.02 16.44
N SER A 24 7.97 19.64 17.00
CA SER A 24 7.06 18.93 17.91
C SER A 24 6.09 18.00 17.17
N PHE A 25 5.93 18.19 15.85
CA PHE A 25 5.03 17.41 14.99
C PHE A 25 5.77 16.55 13.97
N ARG A 26 6.79 17.12 13.32
CA ARG A 26 7.66 16.44 12.36
C ARG A 26 9.09 16.84 12.65
N LYS A 27 9.90 15.88 13.06
CA LYS A 27 11.34 16.02 13.19
C LYS A 27 11.98 15.05 12.21
N SER A 28 12.44 15.57 11.08
CA SER A 28 13.19 14.85 10.05
C SER A 28 13.90 15.85 9.16
N SER A 29 14.88 15.38 8.39
CA SER A 29 15.52 16.17 7.35
C SER A 29 15.08 15.68 5.98
N ARG A 30 15.09 16.56 4.98
CA ARG A 30 14.68 16.24 3.61
C ARG A 30 15.62 16.79 2.56
N LEU A 31 15.60 16.15 1.40
CA LEU A 31 16.21 16.61 0.16
C LEU A 31 15.13 16.65 -0.93
N CYS A 32 14.96 17.79 -1.59
CA CYS A 32 14.06 17.90 -2.73
C CYS A 32 14.56 17.00 -3.88
N ALA A 33 13.65 16.40 -4.65
CA ALA A 33 14.02 15.60 -5.82
C ALA A 33 14.89 16.35 -6.83
N SER A 34 14.76 17.68 -6.92
CA SER A 34 15.62 18.53 -7.77
C SER A 34 17.07 18.65 -7.28
N SER A 35 17.36 18.24 -6.04
CA SER A 35 18.67 18.39 -5.39
C SER A 35 19.53 17.14 -5.45
N PHE A 36 19.02 16.04 -6.00
CA PHE A 36 19.77 14.79 -6.15
C PHE A 36 19.30 13.98 -7.35
N SER A 37 20.01 12.90 -7.65
CA SER A 37 19.58 11.92 -8.64
C SER A 37 19.74 10.52 -8.05
N THR A 38 18.87 9.61 -8.45
CA THR A 38 18.91 8.22 -8.01
C THR A 38 18.82 7.31 -9.23
N PRO A 39 19.60 6.20 -9.28
CA PRO A 39 19.44 5.20 -10.33
C PRO A 39 18.16 4.36 -10.15
N ILE A 40 17.47 4.51 -9.01
CA ILE A 40 16.24 3.77 -8.70
C ILE A 40 15.09 4.37 -9.51
N VAL A 41 14.61 3.60 -10.49
CA VAL A 41 13.45 3.92 -11.33
C VAL A 41 12.39 2.86 -11.06
N PRO A 42 11.41 3.11 -10.17
CA PRO A 42 10.40 2.12 -9.78
C PRO A 42 9.60 1.58 -10.97
N GLU A 43 9.45 2.35 -12.04
CA GLU A 43 8.76 1.95 -13.27
C GLU A 43 9.51 0.88 -14.07
N ARG A 44 10.79 0.63 -13.77
CA ARG A 44 11.57 -0.48 -14.35
C ARG A 44 11.51 -1.76 -13.51
N THR A 45 10.66 -1.78 -12.48
CA THR A 45 10.42 -2.95 -11.63
C THR A 45 8.94 -3.33 -11.67
N GLU A 46 8.57 -4.42 -11.01
CA GLU A 46 7.17 -4.83 -10.87
C GLU A 46 6.36 -3.95 -9.91
N LEU A 47 6.96 -2.96 -9.25
CA LEU A 47 6.27 -2.14 -8.23
C LEU A 47 5.03 -1.45 -8.79
N LYS A 48 5.10 -0.93 -10.02
CA LYS A 48 3.96 -0.27 -10.67
C LYS A 48 2.79 -1.23 -10.86
N ASP A 49 3.08 -2.46 -11.26
CA ASP A 49 2.09 -3.51 -11.46
C ASP A 49 1.52 -3.98 -10.12
N ILE A 50 2.38 -4.26 -9.13
CA ILE A 50 1.97 -4.62 -7.77
C ILE A 50 1.04 -3.56 -7.17
N ILE A 51 1.35 -2.27 -7.34
CA ILE A 51 0.48 -1.18 -6.88
C ILE A 51 -0.86 -1.22 -7.60
N ARG A 52 -0.87 -1.39 -8.93
CA ARG A 52 -2.10 -1.47 -9.71
C ARG A 52 -2.97 -2.65 -9.29
N ASP A 53 -2.36 -3.78 -8.97
CA ASP A 53 -3.07 -5.04 -8.74
C ASP A 53 -3.49 -5.21 -7.27
N LEU A 54 -2.73 -4.67 -6.32
CA LEU A 54 -2.98 -4.84 -4.88
C LEU A 54 -3.54 -3.61 -4.19
N LEU A 55 -3.21 -2.40 -4.66
CA LEU A 55 -3.67 -1.14 -4.04
C LEU A 55 -4.89 -0.56 -4.74
N LEU A 56 -5.05 -0.77 -6.06
CA LEU A 56 -6.14 -0.20 -6.85
C LEU A 56 -7.25 -1.21 -7.12
N GLU A 57 -8.45 -0.69 -7.39
CA GLU A 57 -9.70 -1.46 -7.36
C GLU A 57 -10.58 -1.11 -8.57
N GLY A 58 -11.48 -2.01 -8.96
CA GLY A 58 -12.45 -1.78 -10.05
C GLY A 58 -11.81 -1.23 -11.32
N LYS A 59 -12.43 -0.20 -11.93
CA LYS A 59 -11.89 0.45 -13.14
C LYS A 59 -10.49 1.07 -12.95
N ASP A 60 -10.13 1.43 -11.72
CA ASP A 60 -8.87 2.10 -11.43
C ASP A 60 -7.67 1.16 -11.57
N CYS A 61 -7.87 -0.16 -11.44
CA CYS A 61 -6.82 -1.16 -11.70
C CYS A 61 -6.44 -1.32 -13.18
N THR A 62 -7.11 -0.61 -14.10
CA THR A 62 -6.76 -0.60 -15.54
C THR A 62 -6.18 0.73 -15.99
N ARG A 63 -6.16 1.72 -15.10
CA ARG A 63 -5.68 3.07 -15.39
C ARG A 63 -4.18 3.11 -15.33
N GLU A 64 -3.60 3.93 -16.20
CA GLU A 64 -2.19 4.21 -16.13
C GLU A 64 -1.84 5.08 -14.92
N ILE A 65 -0.78 4.69 -14.21
CA ILE A 65 -0.28 5.39 -13.03
C ILE A 65 1.12 5.95 -13.25
N GLY A 66 1.37 7.15 -12.73
CA GLY A 66 2.65 7.82 -12.71
C GLY A 66 3.29 7.71 -11.32
N LEU A 67 4.60 7.52 -11.27
CA LEU A 67 5.38 7.46 -10.04
C LEU A 67 6.37 8.63 -10.07
N GLU A 68 6.08 9.71 -9.35
CA GLU A 68 6.90 10.92 -9.38
C GLU A 68 7.67 11.10 -8.07
N LEU A 69 9.00 10.99 -8.12
CA LEU A 69 9.88 11.25 -6.98
C LEU A 69 9.75 12.73 -6.57
N TYR A 70 9.41 13.01 -5.32
CA TYR A 70 9.30 14.39 -4.83
C TYR A 70 10.29 14.75 -3.73
N GLU A 71 10.64 13.83 -2.84
CA GLU A 71 11.69 14.07 -1.84
C GLU A 71 12.35 12.78 -1.35
N LEU A 72 13.56 12.93 -0.80
CA LEU A 72 14.20 11.96 0.07
C LEU A 72 14.09 12.46 1.50
N GLU A 73 13.67 11.60 2.41
CA GLU A 73 13.53 11.93 3.83
C GLU A 73 14.46 11.08 4.70
N ILE A 74 15.07 11.74 5.69
CA ILE A 74 16.05 11.17 6.62
C ILE A 74 15.52 11.35 8.04
N TYR A 75 15.38 10.24 8.76
CA TYR A 75 15.09 10.22 10.18
C TYR A 75 16.32 9.70 10.92
N GLY A 76 16.99 10.57 11.67
CA GLY A 76 18.04 10.17 12.62
C GLY A 76 17.48 9.92 14.02
N GLN A 77 18.35 9.68 14.99
CA GLN A 77 17.92 9.48 16.39
C GLN A 77 17.00 10.61 16.91
N GLY A 78 15.88 10.21 17.53
CA GLY A 78 14.83 11.10 18.04
C GLY A 78 13.94 11.74 16.96
N SER A 79 14.18 11.46 15.68
CA SER A 79 13.35 11.94 14.57
C SER A 79 12.06 11.12 14.47
N PHE A 80 10.95 11.77 14.11
CA PHE A 80 9.61 11.16 14.01
C PHE A 80 8.71 12.01 13.12
N PHE A 81 7.55 11.47 12.74
CA PHE A 81 6.49 12.25 12.11
C PHE A 81 5.14 11.79 12.64
N LYS A 82 4.44 12.66 13.38
CA LYS A 82 3.15 12.34 13.99
C LYS A 82 2.08 12.00 12.96
N SER A 83 1.10 11.24 13.43
CA SER A 83 -0.11 10.85 12.71
C SER A 83 -0.75 11.99 11.90
N HIS A 84 -0.75 11.83 10.59
CA HIS A 84 -1.31 12.78 9.64
C HIS A 84 -1.87 12.07 8.40
N ARG A 85 -2.55 12.82 7.54
CA ARG A 85 -2.98 12.38 6.21
C ARG A 85 -2.28 13.24 5.18
N ARG A 86 -2.16 12.72 3.96
CA ARG A 86 -1.73 13.53 2.83
C ARG A 86 -2.74 14.67 2.64
N ALA A 87 -2.24 15.87 2.38
CA ALA A 87 -3.11 16.96 1.93
C ALA A 87 -3.70 16.60 0.56
N GLN A 88 -5.02 16.67 0.43
CA GLN A 88 -5.68 16.50 -0.86
C GLN A 88 -5.46 17.75 -1.70
N HIS A 89 -4.97 17.54 -2.91
CA HIS A 89 -4.79 18.56 -3.92
C HIS A 89 -5.53 18.11 -5.17
N ASN A 90 -5.98 19.05 -6.00
CA ASN A 90 -6.60 18.72 -7.29
C ASN A 90 -5.53 18.49 -8.38
N ASP A 91 -4.46 17.77 -8.00
CA ASP A 91 -3.24 17.54 -8.79
C ASP A 91 -3.21 16.13 -9.41
N GLY A 92 -4.27 15.33 -9.20
CA GLY A 92 -4.38 13.98 -9.73
C GLY A 92 -3.57 12.93 -8.97
N VAL A 93 -2.97 13.30 -7.83
CA VAL A 93 -2.23 12.36 -6.98
C VAL A 93 -3.18 11.64 -6.01
N PHE A 94 -3.22 10.32 -6.10
CA PHE A 94 -4.13 9.48 -5.31
C PHE A 94 -3.45 8.80 -4.11
N GLY A 95 -2.12 8.70 -4.10
CA GLY A 95 -1.39 7.97 -3.06
C GLY A 95 0.08 8.32 -2.97
N SER A 96 0.78 7.56 -2.13
CA SER A 96 2.22 7.67 -1.91
C SER A 96 2.89 6.31 -1.99
N LEU A 97 4.10 6.28 -2.54
CA LEU A 97 5.01 5.13 -2.49
C LEU A 97 6.29 5.56 -1.75
N LEU A 98 6.62 4.83 -0.69
CA LEU A 98 7.86 5.00 0.05
C LEU A 98 8.80 3.84 -0.25
N LEU A 99 10.06 4.15 -0.60
CA LEU A 99 11.13 3.16 -0.73
C LEU A 99 12.18 3.41 0.33
N THR A 100 12.33 2.48 1.27
CA THR A 100 13.26 2.55 2.39
C THR A 100 14.55 1.82 2.03
N PHE A 101 15.68 2.53 2.12
CA PHE A 101 17.00 1.93 1.96
C PHE A 101 17.33 0.98 3.13
N PRO A 102 18.17 -0.05 2.91
CA PRO A 102 18.61 -0.97 3.96
C PRO A 102 19.70 -0.35 4.85
N THR A 103 19.41 0.82 5.43
CA THR A 103 20.28 1.48 6.40
C THR A 103 20.02 0.94 7.79
N SER A 104 21.07 0.80 8.61
CA SER A 104 20.90 0.34 10.00
C SER A 104 20.12 1.37 10.82
N HIS A 105 19.01 0.94 11.43
CA HIS A 105 18.21 1.74 12.36
C HIS A 105 17.35 0.86 13.28
N THR A 106 17.02 1.40 14.45
CA THR A 106 16.04 0.85 15.40
C THR A 106 14.93 1.88 15.61
N GLY A 107 13.69 1.43 15.76
CA GLY A 107 12.51 2.31 15.72
C GLY A 107 12.27 2.84 14.31
N GLY A 108 11.58 3.97 14.16
CA GLY A 108 11.31 4.55 12.84
C GLY A 108 10.24 3.80 12.04
N GLU A 109 9.45 2.95 12.67
CA GLU A 109 8.43 2.14 12.00
C GLU A 109 7.41 3.05 11.33
N LEU A 110 7.04 2.70 10.10
CA LEU A 110 5.91 3.32 9.42
C LEU A 110 4.63 2.65 9.92
N VAL A 111 3.73 3.42 10.52
CA VAL A 111 2.42 2.91 10.94
C VAL A 111 1.36 3.48 9.99
N LEU A 112 0.59 2.58 9.38
CA LEU A 112 -0.55 2.90 8.55
C LEU A 112 -1.84 2.57 9.29
N HIS A 113 -2.82 3.46 9.20
CA HIS A 113 -4.16 3.30 9.79
C HIS A 113 -5.20 3.42 8.65
N PRO A 114 -5.50 2.33 7.93
CA PRO A 114 -6.45 2.35 6.81
C PRO A 114 -7.88 2.66 7.25
N ASN A 115 -8.29 2.08 8.38
CA ASN A 115 -9.60 2.26 9.00
C ASN A 115 -9.46 2.67 10.47
N GLU A 116 -10.57 3.07 11.09
CA GLU A 116 -10.60 3.36 12.52
C GLU A 116 -10.42 2.07 13.32
N GLY A 117 -9.42 2.02 14.20
CA GLY A 117 -9.08 0.85 15.01
C GLY A 117 -8.07 -0.12 14.38
N ASP A 118 -7.88 -0.07 13.05
CA ASP A 118 -6.91 -0.89 12.33
C ASP A 118 -5.52 -0.23 12.29
N LYS A 119 -4.47 -1.01 12.53
CA LYS A 119 -3.08 -0.57 12.36
C LYS A 119 -2.22 -1.63 11.65
N HIS A 120 -1.40 -1.17 10.70
CA HIS A 120 -0.34 -1.96 10.09
C HIS A 120 1.00 -1.31 10.39
N VAL A 121 1.91 -2.07 11.00
CA VAL A 121 3.26 -1.60 11.34
C VAL A 121 4.25 -2.20 10.36
N PHE A 122 4.97 -1.33 9.66
CA PHE A 122 6.05 -1.70 8.76
C PHE A 122 7.40 -1.30 9.38
N ASP A 123 7.99 -2.26 10.07
CA ASP A 123 9.32 -2.15 10.68
C ASP A 123 10.40 -2.56 9.67
N THR A 124 10.96 -1.57 8.99
CA THR A 124 12.08 -1.77 8.05
C THR A 124 13.42 -1.98 8.74
N GLY A 125 13.58 -1.49 9.97
CA GLY A 125 14.83 -1.64 10.73
C GLY A 125 15.09 -3.10 11.03
N ALA A 126 14.10 -3.79 11.59
CA ALA A 126 14.20 -5.23 11.85
C ALA A 126 14.25 -6.04 10.55
N LYS A 127 13.37 -5.75 9.58
CA LYS A 127 13.23 -6.56 8.34
C LYS A 127 14.43 -6.49 7.40
N LEU A 128 15.10 -5.34 7.31
CA LEU A 128 16.24 -5.15 6.41
C LEU A 128 17.60 -5.36 7.08
N SER A 129 17.65 -5.55 8.40
CA SER A 129 18.89 -5.69 9.19
C SER A 129 19.88 -6.72 8.63
N MET A 130 19.40 -7.83 8.06
CA MET A 130 20.22 -8.89 7.47
C MET A 130 20.18 -8.92 5.93
N ARG A 131 19.55 -7.92 5.30
CA ARG A 131 19.30 -7.89 3.85
C ARG A 131 19.81 -6.60 3.22
N SER A 132 21.14 -6.46 3.19
CA SER A 132 21.81 -5.23 2.72
C SER A 132 21.59 -4.91 1.23
N SER A 133 21.06 -5.85 0.45
CA SER A 133 20.72 -5.69 -0.97
C SER A 133 19.23 -5.44 -1.22
N ASP A 134 18.38 -5.60 -0.20
CA ASP A 134 16.94 -5.43 -0.34
C ASP A 134 16.53 -3.98 -0.01
N MET A 135 15.44 -3.53 -0.63
CA MET A 135 14.76 -2.30 -0.22
C MET A 135 13.38 -2.61 0.30
N GLY A 136 12.98 -1.94 1.38
CA GLY A 136 11.60 -1.97 1.85
C GLY A 136 10.74 -1.05 0.99
N TYR A 137 9.50 -1.44 0.69
CA TYR A 137 8.54 -0.52 0.07
C TYR A 137 7.21 -0.52 0.81
N ALA A 138 6.52 0.61 0.77
CA ALA A 138 5.14 0.76 1.23
C ALA A 138 4.39 1.69 0.29
N ALA A 139 3.24 1.24 -0.22
CA ALA A 139 2.34 2.03 -1.05
C ALA A 139 0.97 2.14 -0.37
N PHE A 140 0.40 3.34 -0.31
CA PHE A 140 -0.87 3.59 0.36
C PHE A 140 -1.62 4.77 -0.27
N LEU A 141 -2.95 4.75 -0.16
CA LEU A 141 -3.82 5.82 -0.65
C LEU A 141 -3.68 7.07 0.21
N GLY A 142 -3.88 8.25 -0.38
CA GLY A 142 -3.63 9.54 0.27
C GLY A 142 -4.56 9.84 1.46
N ASN A 143 -5.71 9.17 1.54
CA ASN A 143 -6.64 9.26 2.67
C ASN A 143 -6.21 8.41 3.87
N VAL A 144 -5.27 7.48 3.72
CA VAL A 144 -4.76 6.64 4.80
C VAL A 144 -3.96 7.50 5.78
N LYS A 145 -4.35 7.45 7.05
CA LYS A 145 -3.62 8.14 8.12
C LYS A 145 -2.34 7.36 8.40
N HIS A 146 -1.22 8.06 8.53
CA HIS A 146 0.07 7.42 8.72
C HIS A 146 0.98 8.26 9.62
N GLU A 147 1.96 7.58 10.22
CA GLU A 147 3.00 8.18 11.05
C GLU A 147 4.30 7.39 10.98
N VAL A 148 5.38 8.04 11.37
CA VAL A 148 6.70 7.43 11.57
C VAL A 148 7.02 7.53 13.05
N LEU A 149 7.15 6.37 13.71
CA LEU A 149 7.53 6.32 15.13
C LEU A 149 8.96 6.84 15.33
N PRO A 150 9.33 7.22 16.57
CA PRO A 150 10.67 7.72 16.83
C PRO A 150 11.76 6.71 16.45
N VAL A 151 12.76 7.15 15.69
CA VAL A 151 14.00 6.40 15.50
C VAL A 151 14.79 6.49 16.80
N THR A 152 15.14 5.35 17.39
CA THR A 152 15.92 5.30 18.63
C THR A 152 17.41 5.23 18.36
N GLU A 153 17.81 4.59 17.26
CA GLU A 153 19.20 4.43 16.86
C GLU A 153 19.34 4.43 15.33
N GLY A 154 20.50 4.89 14.83
CA GLY A 154 20.81 4.87 13.40
C GLY A 154 20.00 5.86 12.57
N HIS A 155 19.80 5.53 11.30
CA HIS A 155 19.14 6.41 10.34
C HIS A 155 18.20 5.64 9.42
N ARG A 156 16.93 6.04 9.37
CA ARG A 156 15.97 5.57 8.38
C ARG A 156 15.94 6.54 7.21
N ILE A 157 16.22 6.05 6.01
CA ILE A 157 16.27 6.87 4.79
C ILE A 157 15.25 6.35 3.79
N THR A 158 14.39 7.24 3.30
CA THR A 158 13.31 6.88 2.36
C THR A 158 13.26 7.81 1.16
N LEU A 159 13.11 7.24 -0.04
CA LEU A 159 12.60 7.99 -1.19
C LEU A 159 11.08 8.04 -1.13
N GLN A 160 10.49 9.19 -1.46
CA GLN A 160 9.05 9.38 -1.47
C GLN A 160 8.57 9.75 -2.86
N TYR A 161 7.65 8.95 -3.38
CA TYR A 161 7.04 9.12 -4.68
C TYR A 161 5.54 9.44 -4.53
N ASN A 162 5.06 10.35 -5.37
CA ASN A 162 3.65 10.57 -5.61
C ASN A 162 3.12 9.48 -6.55
N LEU A 163 1.98 8.89 -6.21
CA LEU A 163 1.23 8.00 -7.10
C LEU A 163 0.11 8.79 -7.75
N SER A 164 0.22 9.09 -9.05
CA SER A 164 -0.72 9.95 -9.78
C SER A 164 -1.37 9.23 -10.94
N TRP A 165 -2.53 9.72 -11.37
CA TRP A 165 -3.16 9.24 -12.59
C TRP A 165 -2.52 9.87 -13.82
N VAL A 166 -2.10 9.06 -14.79
CA VAL A 166 -1.70 9.54 -16.11
C VAL A 166 -2.93 9.63 -17.01
N SER A 167 -3.05 10.67 -17.82
CA SER A 167 -4.26 10.93 -18.62
C SER A 167 -4.61 9.76 -19.57
N LYS A 168 -5.84 9.25 -19.45
CA LYS A 168 -6.62 8.37 -20.36
C LYS A 168 -5.87 7.38 -21.27
N GLN A 169 -4.84 6.71 -20.77
CA GLN A 169 -4.41 5.44 -21.36
C GLN A 169 -4.80 4.32 -20.39
N THR A 170 -5.68 3.43 -20.87
CA THR A 170 -5.95 2.13 -20.25
C THR A 170 -4.90 1.16 -20.75
N ILE A 171 -4.16 0.53 -19.84
CA ILE A 171 -3.15 -0.47 -20.20
C ILE A 171 -3.72 -1.86 -19.91
N PRO A 172 -3.48 -2.86 -20.77
CA PRO A 172 -3.81 -4.26 -20.46
C PRO A 172 -3.15 -4.71 -19.15
N SER A 173 -3.80 -5.66 -18.46
CA SER A 173 -3.38 -6.22 -17.18
C SER A 173 -1.94 -6.75 -17.19
N SER A 174 -1.22 -6.58 -16.07
CA SER A 174 0.21 -6.89 -15.91
C SER A 174 0.55 -8.39 -15.90
N SER A 175 1.83 -8.74 -16.07
CA SER A 175 2.32 -10.12 -15.88
C SER A 175 2.50 -10.53 -14.41
N SER A 176 2.73 -9.57 -13.50
CA SER A 176 2.91 -9.85 -12.06
C SER A 176 1.59 -10.25 -11.37
N SER A 177 0.47 -9.62 -11.73
CA SER A 177 -0.87 -10.12 -11.36
C SER A 177 -1.09 -11.53 -11.88
N ALA A 178 -0.66 -11.85 -13.10
CA ALA A 178 -0.76 -13.19 -13.64
C ALA A 178 0.07 -14.20 -12.83
N HIS A 179 1.28 -13.84 -12.39
CA HIS A 179 2.13 -14.70 -11.57
C HIS A 179 1.58 -14.92 -10.16
N GLN A 180 1.20 -13.86 -9.45
CA GLN A 180 0.54 -14.00 -8.14
C GLN A 180 -0.79 -14.77 -8.27
N MET A 181 -1.58 -14.47 -9.31
CA MET A 181 -2.78 -15.25 -9.62
C MET A 181 -2.45 -16.72 -9.81
N MET A 182 -1.41 -17.07 -10.58
CA MET A 182 -0.97 -18.46 -10.75
C MET A 182 -0.52 -19.10 -9.43
N GLU A 183 0.21 -18.39 -8.58
CA GLU A 183 0.66 -18.90 -7.27
C GLU A 183 -0.54 -19.17 -6.35
N TRP A 184 -1.48 -18.23 -6.25
CA TRP A 184 -2.71 -18.39 -5.48
C TRP A 184 -3.59 -19.51 -6.03
N THR A 185 -3.75 -19.57 -7.36
CA THR A 185 -4.45 -20.65 -8.05
C THR A 185 -3.80 -22.00 -7.70
N ALA A 186 -2.47 -22.13 -7.76
CA ALA A 186 -1.77 -23.38 -7.44
C ALA A 186 -1.90 -23.78 -5.95
N ILE A 187 -1.86 -22.82 -5.03
CA ILE A 187 -2.09 -23.07 -3.59
C ILE A 187 -3.51 -23.58 -3.37
N LEU A 188 -4.49 -22.93 -3.98
CA LEU A 188 -5.90 -23.32 -3.89
C LEU A 188 -6.15 -24.68 -4.54
N GLU A 189 -5.57 -24.98 -5.70
CA GLU A 189 -5.65 -26.31 -6.33
C GLU A 189 -5.11 -27.41 -5.43
N ARG A 190 -3.93 -27.19 -4.84
CA ARG A 190 -3.34 -28.15 -3.90
C ARG A 190 -4.24 -28.36 -2.69
N PHE A 191 -4.80 -27.28 -2.15
CA PHE A 191 -5.73 -27.35 -1.02
C PHE A 191 -7.03 -28.09 -1.38
N LEU A 192 -7.62 -27.82 -2.55
CA LEU A 192 -8.84 -28.48 -3.02
C LEU A 192 -8.62 -29.95 -3.41
N SER A 193 -7.40 -30.32 -3.78
CA SER A 193 -7.03 -31.69 -4.13
C SER A 193 -6.68 -32.55 -2.91
N ASP A 194 -6.56 -31.95 -1.72
CA ASP A 194 -6.26 -32.66 -0.49
C ASP A 194 -7.54 -33.28 0.09
N SER A 195 -7.67 -34.61 -0.01
CA SER A 195 -8.83 -35.35 0.49
C SER A 195 -9.01 -35.30 2.03
N SER A 196 -8.01 -34.79 2.77
CA SER A 196 -8.13 -34.57 4.22
C SER A 196 -8.82 -33.25 4.56
N VAL A 197 -8.93 -32.33 3.60
CA VAL A 197 -9.60 -31.04 3.74
C VAL A 197 -11.09 -31.22 3.46
N LEU A 198 -11.92 -30.87 4.44
CA LEU A 198 -13.39 -31.02 4.37
C LEU A 198 -13.81 -32.42 3.88
N PRO A 199 -13.39 -33.50 4.56
CA PRO A 199 -13.62 -34.88 4.09
C PRO A 199 -15.11 -35.25 4.01
N GLU A 200 -15.96 -34.55 4.77
CA GLU A 200 -17.42 -34.69 4.76
C GLU A 200 -18.12 -33.53 4.02
N GLY A 201 -17.37 -32.68 3.33
CA GLY A 201 -17.82 -31.41 2.78
C GLY A 201 -17.86 -30.28 3.81
N GLY A 202 -18.32 -29.10 3.38
CA GLY A 202 -18.47 -27.93 4.25
C GLY A 202 -18.31 -26.60 3.52
N LEU A 203 -18.44 -25.51 4.27
CA LEU A 203 -18.18 -24.16 3.78
C LEU A 203 -16.73 -23.78 4.08
N PHE A 204 -16.02 -23.32 3.05
CA PHE A 204 -14.71 -22.72 3.19
C PHE A 204 -14.84 -21.20 3.00
N CYS A 205 -14.77 -20.46 4.10
CA CYS A 205 -15.05 -19.03 4.12
C CYS A 205 -13.78 -18.22 4.38
N PHE A 206 -13.69 -17.06 3.74
CA PHE A 206 -12.67 -16.07 3.99
C PHE A 206 -13.33 -14.78 4.47
N GLY A 207 -12.82 -14.19 5.55
CA GLY A 207 -13.19 -12.84 5.92
C GLY A 207 -12.62 -11.86 4.89
N LEU A 208 -13.47 -11.02 4.32
CA LEU A 208 -13.02 -9.95 3.42
C LEU A 208 -12.16 -8.96 4.22
N ARG A 209 -11.05 -8.52 3.63
CA ARG A 209 -10.09 -7.63 4.30
C ARG A 209 -10.45 -6.16 4.19
N ASN A 210 -11.25 -5.80 3.20
CA ASN A 210 -11.67 -4.43 2.98
C ASN A 210 -13.11 -4.19 3.42
N THR A 211 -13.45 -2.91 3.64
CA THR A 211 -14.81 -2.49 3.95
C THR A 211 -15.58 -2.27 2.65
N TYR A 212 -16.78 -2.85 2.60
CA TYR A 212 -17.68 -2.77 1.45
C TYR A 212 -18.97 -2.06 1.83
N PRO A 213 -19.56 -1.27 0.91
CA PRO A 213 -20.86 -0.67 1.16
C PRO A 213 -21.91 -1.77 1.24
N VAL A 214 -22.52 -1.91 2.42
CA VAL A 214 -23.69 -2.76 2.63
C VAL A 214 -24.91 -1.83 2.76
N PRO A 215 -26.00 -2.07 2.01
CA PRO A 215 -27.22 -1.31 2.18
C PRO A 215 -27.72 -1.41 3.64
N PRO A 216 -28.30 -0.34 4.20
CA PRO A 216 -28.92 -0.43 5.52
C PRO A 216 -30.03 -1.50 5.53
N GLU A 217 -30.21 -2.19 6.65
CA GLU A 217 -31.15 -3.33 6.79
C GLU A 217 -32.56 -3.04 6.24
N THR A 218 -33.03 -1.80 6.39
CA THR A 218 -34.36 -1.36 5.91
C THR A 218 -34.50 -1.30 4.38
N LYS A 219 -33.39 -1.33 3.64
CA LYS A 219 -33.32 -1.34 2.17
C LYS A 219 -32.58 -2.59 1.66
N MET A 220 -32.31 -3.54 2.53
CA MET A 220 -31.52 -4.71 2.22
C MET A 220 -32.41 -5.79 1.65
N ASP A 221 -32.31 -5.98 0.34
CA ASP A 221 -32.90 -7.12 -0.33
C ASP A 221 -31.89 -8.29 -0.23
N LEU A 222 -32.20 -9.25 0.65
CA LEU A 222 -31.34 -10.42 0.89
C LEU A 222 -31.24 -11.33 -0.35
N ASP A 223 -32.23 -11.29 -1.24
CA ASP A 223 -32.23 -12.08 -2.47
C ASP A 223 -31.42 -11.39 -3.59
N ALA A 224 -31.20 -10.08 -3.48
CA ALA A 224 -30.42 -9.28 -4.43
C ALA A 224 -29.01 -8.88 -3.93
N PHE A 225 -28.62 -9.34 -2.73
CA PHE A 225 -27.29 -9.11 -2.17
C PHE A 225 -26.49 -10.42 -2.13
N PRO A 226 -25.21 -10.41 -2.57
CA PRO A 226 -24.41 -9.29 -3.05
C PRO A 226 -24.77 -8.88 -4.50
N PRO A 227 -24.52 -7.62 -4.93
CA PRO A 227 -24.79 -7.16 -6.29
C PRO A 227 -24.11 -8.06 -7.36
N ALA A 228 -24.70 -8.21 -8.54
CA ALA A 228 -24.16 -9.06 -9.62
C ALA A 228 -22.71 -8.71 -10.01
N ASP A 229 -22.31 -7.44 -9.85
CA ASP A 229 -21.02 -6.92 -10.28
C ASP A 229 -19.95 -6.95 -9.18
N MET A 230 -19.96 -7.95 -8.28
CA MET A 230 -18.95 -8.03 -7.21
C MET A 230 -17.51 -8.07 -7.71
N ASP A 231 -17.25 -8.56 -8.93
CA ASP A 231 -15.93 -8.50 -9.56
C ASP A 231 -15.39 -7.06 -9.73
N GLU A 232 -16.30 -6.08 -9.81
CA GLU A 232 -16.01 -4.66 -9.94
C GLU A 232 -15.93 -3.93 -8.59
N VAL A 233 -16.58 -4.50 -7.56
CA VAL A 233 -16.68 -3.92 -6.22
C VAL A 233 -15.55 -4.40 -5.30
N LEU A 234 -15.13 -5.67 -5.45
CA LEU A 234 -14.08 -6.27 -4.64
C LEU A 234 -12.72 -5.58 -4.81
N LYS A 235 -11.95 -5.61 -3.73
CA LYS A 235 -10.77 -4.76 -3.54
C LYS A 235 -9.51 -5.56 -3.25
N GLY A 236 -8.41 -5.20 -3.91
CA GLY A 236 -7.07 -5.77 -3.68
C GLY A 236 -7.06 -7.30 -3.58
N THR A 237 -6.60 -7.84 -2.44
CA THR A 237 -6.53 -9.28 -2.20
C THR A 237 -7.89 -9.98 -2.24
N ASP A 238 -8.97 -9.31 -1.83
CA ASP A 238 -10.32 -9.90 -1.88
C ASP A 238 -10.73 -10.14 -3.34
N ALA A 239 -10.45 -9.17 -4.24
CA ALA A 239 -10.70 -9.31 -5.66
C ALA A 239 -9.83 -10.39 -6.31
N LEU A 240 -8.54 -10.44 -5.94
CA LEU A 240 -7.61 -11.46 -6.44
C LEU A 240 -8.06 -12.86 -6.04
N LEU A 241 -8.41 -13.08 -4.78
CA LEU A 241 -8.92 -14.37 -4.29
C LEU A 241 -10.20 -14.76 -5.02
N PHE A 242 -11.16 -13.84 -5.14
CA PHE A 242 -12.43 -14.11 -5.81
C PHE A 242 -12.24 -14.49 -7.28
N ARG A 243 -11.34 -13.80 -8.00
CA ARG A 243 -10.97 -14.14 -9.38
C ARG A 243 -10.23 -15.48 -9.47
N ALA A 244 -9.34 -15.79 -8.52
CA ALA A 244 -8.62 -17.07 -8.48
C ALA A 244 -9.60 -18.24 -8.31
N LEU A 245 -10.57 -18.12 -7.40
CA LEU A 245 -11.61 -19.13 -7.17
C LEU A 245 -12.45 -19.37 -8.43
N LYS A 246 -12.89 -18.31 -9.12
CA LYS A 246 -13.62 -18.42 -10.39
C LYS A 246 -12.80 -19.11 -11.49
N ARG A 247 -11.49 -18.82 -11.60
CA ARG A 247 -10.60 -19.48 -12.58
C ARG A 247 -10.47 -20.97 -12.34
N LEU A 248 -10.63 -21.42 -11.10
CA LEU A 248 -10.66 -22.83 -10.72
C LEU A 248 -12.01 -23.52 -10.97
N GLY A 249 -12.96 -22.81 -11.60
CA GLY A 249 -14.30 -23.34 -11.86
C GLY A 249 -15.20 -23.37 -10.61
N LEU A 250 -14.77 -22.77 -9.51
CA LEU A 250 -15.61 -22.63 -8.31
C LEU A 250 -16.62 -21.49 -8.49
N GLN A 251 -17.70 -21.56 -7.71
CA GLN A 251 -18.77 -20.56 -7.64
C GLN A 251 -18.68 -19.86 -6.26
N PRO A 252 -17.73 -18.92 -6.05
CA PRO A 252 -17.61 -18.23 -4.77
C PRO A 252 -18.82 -17.32 -4.52
N GLU A 253 -19.40 -17.44 -3.32
CA GLU A 253 -20.50 -16.59 -2.85
C GLU A 253 -20.00 -15.64 -1.76
N ILE A 254 -20.48 -14.40 -1.75
CA ILE A 254 -20.25 -13.48 -0.64
C ILE A 254 -21.49 -13.49 0.23
N LYS A 255 -21.30 -13.78 1.51
CA LYS A 255 -22.37 -13.78 2.51
C LYS A 255 -22.07 -12.78 3.60
N LEU A 256 -23.12 -12.13 4.08
CA LEU A 256 -23.05 -11.38 5.33
C LEU A 256 -23.26 -12.37 6.47
N SER A 257 -22.34 -12.34 7.42
CA SER A 257 -22.39 -13.16 8.63
C SER A 257 -22.59 -12.20 9.80
N TYR A 258 -23.71 -12.36 10.50
CA TYR A 258 -24.08 -11.60 11.70
C TYR A 258 -24.06 -12.53 12.92
#